data_AF-A0A497SNL1-F1
#
_entry.id   AF-A0A497SNL1-F1
#
_cell.length_a   1.000
_cell.length_b   1.000
_cell.length_c   1.000
_cell.angle_alpha   90.00
_cell.angle_beta   90.00
_cell.angle_gamma   90.00
#
_symmetry.space_group_name_H-M   'P 1'
#
loop_
_entity.id
_entity.type
_entity.pdbx_description
1 polymer ?
#
loop_
_entity_poly.entity_id
_entity_poly.type
_entity_poly.pdbx_seq_one_letter_code
_entity_poly.pdbx_strand_id
1 'polypeptide(L)'
;ILALDIDENLLDYIERVSKKFRLNIETLAYDVSNPLPKKLLKKFDIFSTEPLETISGCLAFLSRGASLLKGKDCTGYFGLTTLECSFKKWQEIEKELIGMGFVITDIIRNFSEYPMSDPVGDKEYEDSLKRKLPFKIRGYSKINWYKSWLFRIKAIEKIKPKFKWNEKIKIEVKDEDDITYPY
;
A
#
# COMPACT_ATOMS: atom_id res chain seq x y z
N ILE A 1 -16.56 2.67 7.52
CA ILE A 1 -15.19 2.54 6.94
C ILE A 1 -14.24 3.16 7.95
N LEU A 2 -13.05 2.58 8.15
CA LEU A 2 -11.99 3.20 8.96
C LEU A 2 -10.80 3.48 8.05
N ALA A 3 -10.38 4.73 7.95
CA ALA A 3 -9.16 5.13 7.26
C ALA A 3 -8.03 5.34 8.28
N LEU A 4 -6.89 4.71 8.00
CA LEU A 4 -5.67 4.81 8.82
C LEU A 4 -4.60 5.45 7.94
N ASP A 5 -3.96 6.50 8.43
CA ASP A 5 -2.83 7.13 7.74
C ASP A 5 -1.90 7.80 8.74
N ILE A 6 -0.63 8.00 8.37
CA ILE A 6 0.31 8.79 9.14
C ILE A 6 0.10 10.30 8.89
N ASP A 7 -0.44 10.68 7.73
CA ASP A 7 -0.72 12.07 7.38
C ASP A 7 -2.07 12.55 7.95
N GLU A 8 -2.00 13.32 9.03
CA GLU A 8 -3.17 13.92 9.66
C GLU A 8 -3.93 14.88 8.74
N ASN A 9 -3.27 15.54 7.78
CA ASN A 9 -3.94 16.44 6.85
C ASN A 9 -4.87 15.67 5.90
N LEU A 10 -4.44 14.50 5.44
CA LEU A 10 -5.26 13.62 4.62
C LEU A 10 -6.46 13.10 5.41
N LEU A 11 -6.24 12.71 6.67
CA LEU A 11 -7.31 12.24 7.56
C LEU A 11 -8.33 13.34 7.85
N ASP A 12 -7.88 14.57 8.12
CA ASP A 12 -8.76 15.73 8.31
C ASP A 12 -9.58 16.04 7.06
N TYR A 13 -8.96 15.93 5.88
CA TYR A 13 -9.65 16.06 4.60
C TYR A 13 -10.76 15.00 4.46
N ILE A 14 -10.44 13.73 4.72
CA ILE A 14 -11.40 12.62 4.65
C ILE A 14 -12.55 12.85 5.63
N GLU A 15 -12.25 13.26 6.87
CA GLU A 15 -13.27 13.52 7.89
C GLU A 15 -14.21 14.66 7.46
N ARG A 16 -13.67 15.75 6.90
CA ARG A 16 -14.45 16.87 6.36
C ARG A 16 -15.37 16.44 5.21
N VAL A 17 -14.86 15.63 4.28
CA VAL A 17 -15.64 15.08 3.16
C VAL A 17 -16.73 14.15 3.70
N SER A 18 -16.39 13.27 4.65
CA SER A 18 -17.32 12.36 5.31
C SER A 18 -18.49 13.12 5.96
N LYS A 19 -18.21 14.18 6.72
CA LYS A 19 -19.22 15.07 7.32
C LYS A 19 -20.08 15.76 6.26
N LYS A 20 -19.45 16.33 5.22
CA LYS A 20 -20.15 17.04 4.13
C LYS A 20 -21.16 16.15 3.41
N PHE A 21 -20.78 14.91 3.13
CA PHE A 21 -21.62 13.96 2.39
C PHE A 21 -22.37 12.97 3.29
N ARG A 22 -22.32 13.14 4.62
CA ARG A 22 -22.96 12.27 5.62
C ARG A 22 -22.61 10.79 5.46
N LEU A 23 -21.33 10.52 5.22
CA LEU A 23 -20.78 9.18 5.08
C LEU A 23 -20.41 8.60 6.45
N ASN A 24 -20.41 7.27 6.56
CA ASN A 24 -19.97 6.57 7.77
C ASN A 24 -18.48 6.18 7.66
N ILE A 25 -17.61 7.20 7.61
CA ILE A 25 -16.15 7.05 7.55
C ILE A 25 -15.54 7.65 8.82
N GLU A 26 -14.81 6.81 9.55
CA GLU A 26 -13.96 7.18 10.68
C GLU A 26 -12.51 7.26 10.22
N THR A 27 -11.71 8.10 10.88
CA THR A 27 -10.28 8.29 10.62
C THR A 27 -9.47 8.06 11.89
N LEU A 28 -8.24 7.58 11.76
CA LEU A 28 -7.31 7.43 12.87
C LEU A 28 -5.87 7.62 12.39
N ALA A 29 -5.18 8.60 12.98
CA ALA A 29 -3.76 8.80 12.78
C ALA A 29 -2.99 7.56 13.27
N TYR A 30 -2.27 6.92 12.36
CA TYR A 30 -1.60 5.65 12.61
C TYR A 30 -0.41 5.45 11.68
N ASP A 31 0.78 5.39 12.29
CA ASP A 31 1.99 4.90 11.65
C ASP A 31 2.01 3.35 11.69
N VAL A 32 2.02 2.74 10.51
CA VAL A 32 1.99 1.29 10.29
C VAL A 32 3.14 0.53 10.98
N SER A 33 4.27 1.21 11.21
CA SER A 33 5.42 0.66 11.92
C SER A 33 5.11 0.37 13.38
N ASN A 34 4.17 1.10 13.98
CA ASN A 34 3.81 0.96 15.39
C ASN A 34 2.85 -0.23 15.62
N PRO A 35 2.78 -0.76 16.84
CA PRO A 35 1.76 -1.72 17.23
C PRO A 35 0.33 -1.27 16.88
N LEU A 36 -0.47 -2.18 16.33
CA LEU A 36 -1.87 -1.92 16.02
C LEU A 36 -2.69 -1.81 17.31
N PRO A 37 -3.59 -0.82 17.48
CA PRO A 37 -4.44 -0.76 18.65
C PRO A 37 -5.29 -2.02 18.81
N LYS A 38 -5.23 -2.65 19.99
CA LYS A 38 -5.93 -3.92 20.29
C LYS A 38 -7.43 -3.89 19.97
N LYS A 39 -8.07 -2.72 20.10
CA LYS A 39 -9.50 -2.50 19.80
C LYS A 39 -9.87 -2.75 18.33
N LEU A 40 -8.91 -2.65 17.41
CA LEU A 40 -9.11 -2.81 15.97
C LEU A 40 -8.92 -4.26 15.48
N LEU A 41 -8.40 -5.15 16.32
CA LEU A 41 -8.15 -6.53 15.94
C LEU A 41 -9.44 -7.24 15.58
N LYS A 42 -9.43 -7.92 14.43
CA LYS A 42 -10.52 -8.79 13.96
C LYS A 42 -11.87 -8.07 13.92
N LYS A 43 -11.90 -6.84 13.41
CA LYS A 43 -13.11 -6.02 13.30
C LYS A 43 -13.63 -5.84 11.88
N PHE A 44 -12.83 -6.15 10.87
CA PHE A 44 -13.12 -5.82 9.47
C PHE A 44 -13.28 -7.08 8.61
N ASP A 45 -14.13 -6.99 7.59
CA ASP A 45 -14.30 -8.04 6.59
C ASP A 45 -13.34 -7.86 5.40
N ILE A 46 -12.92 -6.60 5.16
CA ILE A 46 -12.09 -6.20 4.03
C ILE A 46 -11.05 -5.18 4.51
N PHE A 47 -9.82 -5.27 3.99
CA PHE A 47 -8.86 -4.18 4.00
C PHE A 47 -8.42 -3.82 2.57
N SER A 48 -7.96 -2.58 2.38
CA SER A 48 -7.36 -2.11 1.13
C SER A 48 -6.17 -1.23 1.46
N THR A 49 -5.07 -1.33 0.71
CA THR A 49 -3.87 -0.51 0.93
C THR A 49 -3.05 -0.35 -0.34
N GLU A 50 -2.42 0.80 -0.54
CA GLU A 50 -1.35 1.01 -1.54
C GLU A 50 -0.05 1.13 -0.73
N PRO A 51 0.68 0.02 -0.50
CA PRO A 51 1.75 -0.01 0.49
C PRO A 51 3.07 0.55 -0.08
N LEU A 52 4.04 0.82 0.80
CA LEU A 52 5.44 0.94 0.40
C LEU A 52 5.90 -0.36 -0.29
N GLU A 53 6.74 -0.24 -1.33
CA GLU A 53 7.14 -1.39 -2.16
C GLU A 53 8.46 -2.06 -1.77
N THR A 54 9.11 -1.56 -0.70
CA THR A 54 10.15 -2.33 -0.01
C THR A 54 9.54 -3.57 0.63
N ILE A 55 10.29 -4.66 0.76
CA ILE A 55 9.78 -5.88 1.38
C ILE A 55 9.27 -5.63 2.80
N SER A 56 10.05 -4.93 3.63
CA SER A 56 9.68 -4.65 5.01
C SER A 56 8.47 -3.72 5.13
N GLY A 57 8.38 -2.70 4.26
CA GLY A 57 7.24 -1.80 4.19
C GLY A 57 5.97 -2.52 3.73
N CYS A 58 6.04 -3.22 2.59
CA CYS A 58 4.91 -3.96 2.04
C CYS A 58 4.34 -4.96 3.04
N LEU A 59 5.21 -5.80 3.64
CA LEU A 59 4.80 -6.79 4.62
C LEU A 59 4.29 -6.17 5.92
N ALA A 60 4.71 -4.96 6.29
CA ALA A 60 4.12 -4.23 7.43
C ALA A 60 2.66 -3.90 7.15
N PHE A 61 2.36 -3.22 6.04
CA PHE A 61 1.00 -2.88 5.63
C PHE A 61 0.11 -4.12 5.52
N LEU A 62 0.58 -5.16 4.82
CA LEU A 62 -0.16 -6.41 4.63
C LEU A 62 -0.39 -7.14 5.96
N SER A 63 0.58 -7.15 6.88
CA SER A 63 0.43 -7.75 8.21
C SER A 63 -0.56 -6.98 9.08
N ARG A 64 -0.58 -5.64 9.00
CA ARG A 64 -1.58 -4.82 9.70
C ARG A 64 -2.98 -5.03 9.13
N GLY A 65 -3.12 -5.02 7.81
CA GLY A 65 -4.36 -5.37 7.10
C GLY A 65 -4.88 -6.75 7.54
N ALA A 66 -4.02 -7.77 7.52
CA ALA A 66 -4.33 -9.12 7.97
C ALA A 66 -4.77 -9.17 9.46
N SER A 67 -4.19 -8.34 10.33
CA SER A 67 -4.56 -8.28 11.75
C SER A 67 -5.93 -7.64 12.01
N LEU A 68 -6.38 -6.76 11.12
CA LEU A 68 -7.69 -6.11 11.17
C LEU A 68 -8.83 -7.06 10.79
N LEU A 69 -8.54 -8.09 9.98
CA LEU A 69 -9.55 -9.00 9.43
C LEU A 69 -10.12 -9.97 10.47
N LYS A 70 -11.44 -10.22 10.39
CA LYS A 70 -12.17 -11.13 11.31
C LYS A 70 -11.64 -12.57 11.25
N GLY A 71 -11.16 -13.02 10.08
CA GLY A 71 -10.57 -14.34 9.90
C GLY A 71 -10.82 -14.90 8.49
N LYS A 72 -11.15 -16.19 8.42
CA LYS A 72 -11.48 -16.89 7.17
C LYS A 72 -12.57 -16.12 6.38
N ASP A 73 -12.49 -16.21 5.06
CA ASP A 73 -13.36 -15.56 4.07
C ASP A 73 -13.24 -14.04 3.94
N CYS A 74 -12.45 -13.39 4.79
CA CYS A 74 -12.12 -11.98 4.64
C CYS A 74 -11.20 -11.73 3.42
N THR A 75 -11.24 -10.51 2.89
CA THR A 75 -10.54 -10.12 1.65
C THR A 75 -9.56 -8.99 1.89
N GLY A 76 -8.43 -8.99 1.18
CA GLY A 76 -7.49 -7.88 1.10
C GLY A 76 -7.32 -7.41 -0.34
N TYR A 77 -7.15 -6.11 -0.54
CA TYR A 77 -6.78 -5.51 -1.81
C TYR A 77 -5.49 -4.70 -1.63
N PHE A 78 -4.55 -4.84 -2.55
CA PHE A 78 -3.36 -4.00 -2.55
C PHE A 78 -2.76 -3.82 -3.94
N GLY A 79 -2.04 -2.72 -4.15
CA GLY A 79 -1.30 -2.48 -5.39
C GLY A 79 0.17 -2.86 -5.26
N LEU A 80 0.75 -3.35 -6.36
CA LEU A 80 2.19 -3.42 -6.56
C LEU A 80 2.52 -2.99 -7.99
N THR A 81 3.51 -2.13 -8.16
CA THR A 81 4.08 -1.82 -9.46
C THR A 81 5.04 -2.92 -9.91
N THR A 82 5.35 -2.91 -11.21
CA THR A 82 6.53 -3.61 -11.73
C THR A 82 7.71 -2.67 -11.95
N LEU A 83 7.53 -1.38 -11.62
CA LEU A 83 8.54 -0.33 -11.82
C LEU A 83 9.48 -0.24 -10.62
N GLU A 84 8.94 -0.37 -9.42
CA GLU A 84 9.66 -0.25 -8.13
C GLU A 84 9.55 -1.51 -7.28
N CYS A 85 8.87 -2.54 -7.79
CA CYS A 85 8.82 -3.86 -7.17
C CYS A 85 9.15 -4.96 -8.18
N SER A 86 10.39 -5.45 -8.18
CA SER A 86 10.81 -6.54 -9.07
C SER A 86 10.03 -7.84 -8.82
N PHE A 87 9.99 -8.72 -9.83
CA PHE A 87 9.34 -10.04 -9.68
C PHE A 87 9.98 -10.92 -8.60
N LYS A 88 11.23 -10.66 -8.23
CA LYS A 88 11.87 -11.31 -7.08
C LYS A 88 11.20 -10.87 -5.78
N LYS A 89 10.95 -9.57 -5.61
CA LYS A 89 10.19 -9.04 -4.47
C LYS A 89 8.74 -9.52 -4.48
N TRP A 90 8.09 -9.55 -5.66
CA TRP A 90 6.74 -10.12 -5.78
C TRP A 90 6.69 -11.56 -5.27
N GLN A 91 7.61 -12.42 -5.73
CA GLN A 91 7.65 -13.81 -5.29
C GLN A 91 7.80 -13.92 -3.76
N GLU A 92 8.61 -13.06 -3.14
CA GLU A 92 8.77 -13.03 -1.68
C GLU A 92 7.48 -12.61 -0.98
N ILE A 93 6.82 -11.55 -1.44
CA ILE A 93 5.54 -11.07 -0.92
C ILE A 93 4.46 -12.14 -1.08
N GLU A 94 4.37 -12.79 -2.24
CA GLU A 94 3.40 -13.87 -2.51
C GLU A 94 3.61 -15.09 -1.59
N LYS A 95 4.86 -15.48 -1.34
CA LYS A 95 5.19 -16.55 -0.38
C LYS A 95 4.73 -16.19 1.03
N GLU A 96 4.96 -14.96 1.46
CA GLU A 96 4.51 -14.49 2.78
C GLU A 96 2.97 -14.41 2.86
N LEU A 97 2.28 -13.95 1.81
CA LEU A 97 0.82 -13.96 1.74
C LEU A 97 0.24 -15.37 1.90
N ILE A 98 0.81 -16.35 1.20
CA ILE A 98 0.44 -17.76 1.35
C ILE A 98 0.71 -18.23 2.79
N GLY A 99 1.88 -17.92 3.35
CA GLY A 99 2.22 -18.22 4.75
C GLY A 99 1.28 -17.58 5.78
N MET A 100 0.71 -16.42 5.45
CA MET A 100 -0.29 -15.73 6.27
C MET A 100 -1.70 -16.34 6.18
N GLY A 101 -1.93 -17.34 5.32
CA GLY A 101 -3.21 -18.04 5.15
C GLY A 101 -4.11 -17.45 4.06
N PHE A 102 -3.52 -16.71 3.11
CA PHE A 102 -4.23 -16.14 1.97
C PHE A 102 -4.00 -16.95 0.68
N VAL A 103 -4.99 -16.92 -0.20
CA VAL A 103 -4.83 -17.23 -1.62
C VAL A 103 -4.94 -15.94 -2.43
N ILE A 104 -4.16 -15.83 -3.50
CA ILE A 104 -4.28 -14.74 -4.47
C ILE A 104 -5.34 -15.15 -5.49
N THR A 105 -6.40 -14.37 -5.62
CA THR A 105 -7.50 -14.68 -6.53
C THR A 105 -7.42 -13.89 -7.82
N ASP A 106 -6.83 -12.70 -7.77
CA ASP A 106 -6.76 -11.79 -8.91
C ASP A 106 -5.44 -11.02 -8.87
N ILE A 107 -4.85 -10.84 -10.05
CA ILE A 107 -3.78 -9.89 -10.30
C ILE A 107 -4.15 -9.15 -11.59
N ILE A 108 -4.66 -7.92 -11.45
CA ILE A 108 -5.17 -7.14 -12.58
C ILE A 108 -4.09 -6.14 -12.99
N ARG A 109 -3.52 -6.37 -14.18
CA ARG A 109 -2.44 -5.55 -14.72
C ARG A 109 -2.87 -4.10 -14.96
N ASN A 110 -2.01 -3.17 -14.56
CA ASN A 110 -2.16 -1.73 -14.81
C ASN A 110 -3.54 -1.21 -14.36
N PHE A 111 -4.03 -1.70 -13.21
CA PHE A 111 -5.34 -1.34 -12.69
C PHE A 111 -5.34 0.09 -12.15
N SER A 112 -4.36 0.42 -11.31
CA SER A 112 -4.23 1.77 -10.76
C SER A 112 -3.31 2.59 -11.66
N GLU A 113 -3.80 3.76 -12.09
CA GLU A 113 -3.01 4.76 -12.80
C GLU A 113 -2.76 5.94 -11.88
N TYR A 114 -1.50 6.34 -11.79
CA TYR A 114 -1.12 7.50 -11.01
C TYR A 114 -1.02 8.68 -11.98
N PRO A 115 -1.81 9.74 -11.77
CA PRO A 115 -1.75 10.93 -12.60
C PRO A 115 -0.31 11.45 -12.67
N MET A 116 0.12 11.95 -13.82
CA MET A 116 1.39 12.69 -13.95
C MET A 116 1.17 14.19 -14.16
N SER A 117 -0.09 14.60 -14.19
CA SER A 117 -0.53 15.97 -14.47
C SER A 117 -0.72 16.83 -13.23
N ASP A 118 -0.58 16.28 -12.02
CA ASP A 118 -0.69 17.08 -10.79
C ASP A 118 0.59 17.93 -10.62
N PRO A 119 0.50 19.26 -10.54
CA PRO A 119 1.66 20.14 -10.51
C PRO A 119 2.63 19.95 -9.35
N VAL A 120 2.22 19.31 -8.25
CA VAL A 120 2.94 19.38 -6.96
C VAL A 120 3.72 18.10 -6.62
N GLY A 121 3.17 16.91 -6.88
CA GLY A 121 3.84 15.63 -6.52
C GLY A 121 4.47 14.90 -7.71
N ASP A 122 3.80 14.88 -8.86
CA ASP A 122 4.14 13.90 -9.90
C ASP A 122 5.30 14.32 -10.79
N LYS A 123 5.56 15.64 -10.88
CA LYS A 123 6.77 16.14 -11.54
C LYS A 123 8.02 15.68 -10.82
N GLU A 124 7.98 15.59 -9.50
CA GLU A 124 9.14 15.17 -8.70
C GLU A 124 9.50 13.70 -8.94
N TYR A 125 8.50 12.83 -9.09
CA TYR A 125 8.70 11.43 -9.48
C TYR A 125 9.37 11.32 -10.85
N GLU A 126 8.87 12.05 -11.85
CA GLU A 126 9.47 12.04 -13.19
C GLU A 126 10.86 12.67 -13.21
N ASP A 127 11.10 13.71 -12.42
CA ASP A 127 12.40 14.35 -12.29
C ASP A 127 13.40 13.44 -11.58
N SER A 128 12.97 12.68 -10.55
CA SER A 128 13.78 11.66 -9.89
C SER A 128 14.20 10.56 -10.85
N LEU A 129 13.27 10.07 -11.67
CA LEU A 129 13.58 9.11 -12.74
C LEU A 129 14.58 9.70 -13.75
N LYS A 130 14.32 10.90 -14.27
CA LYS A 130 15.20 11.56 -15.26
C LYS A 130 16.63 11.72 -14.75
N ARG A 131 16.83 12.03 -13.46
CA ARG A 131 18.16 12.14 -12.84
C ARG A 131 18.94 10.83 -12.82
N LYS A 132 18.25 9.68 -12.79
CA LYS A 132 18.85 8.33 -12.76
C LYS A 132 19.17 7.77 -14.14
N LEU A 133 18.60 8.34 -15.20
CA LEU A 133 18.81 7.84 -16.56
C LEU A 133 20.20 8.21 -17.09
N PRO A 134 20.86 7.34 -17.87
CA PRO A 134 22.17 7.61 -18.46
C PRO A 134 22.10 8.62 -19.64
N PHE A 135 20.91 9.14 -19.94
CA PHE A 135 20.66 10.10 -21.02
C PHE A 135 19.67 11.18 -20.58
N LYS A 136 19.72 12.34 -21.25
CA LYS A 136 18.82 13.46 -20.97
C LYS A 136 17.49 13.30 -21.70
N ILE A 137 16.39 13.38 -20.96
CA ILE A 137 15.03 13.48 -21.52
C ILE A 137 14.61 14.96 -21.53
N ARG A 138 13.99 15.41 -22.63
CA ARG A 138 13.39 16.74 -22.74
C ARG A 138 11.88 16.67 -22.51
N GLY A 139 11.35 17.66 -21.78
CA GLY A 139 9.93 17.76 -21.50
C GLY A 139 9.46 16.79 -20.41
N TYR A 140 8.14 16.73 -20.20
CA TYR A 140 7.48 15.80 -19.30
C TYR A 140 6.62 14.81 -20.07
N SER A 141 6.35 13.65 -19.46
CA SER A 141 5.44 12.65 -20.03
C SER A 141 4.06 13.25 -20.28
N LYS A 142 3.46 12.87 -21.41
CA LYS A 142 2.05 13.19 -21.73
C LYS A 142 1.09 12.07 -21.33
N ILE A 143 1.61 10.99 -20.78
CA ILE A 143 0.84 9.81 -20.35
C ILE A 143 1.11 9.50 -18.87
N ASN A 144 0.13 8.89 -18.22
CA ASN A 144 0.29 8.29 -16.89
C ASN A 144 1.12 7.01 -17.03
N TRP A 145 2.44 7.14 -16.96
CA TRP A 145 3.38 6.03 -17.16
C TRP A 145 3.54 5.17 -15.89
N TYR A 146 3.29 5.76 -14.72
CA TYR A 146 3.38 5.07 -13.44
C TYR A 146 2.05 4.36 -13.11
N LYS A 147 2.10 3.03 -12.99
CA LYS A 147 0.93 2.17 -12.79
C LYS A 147 1.23 1.02 -11.86
N SER A 148 0.25 0.62 -11.05
CA SER A 148 0.31 -0.59 -10.24
C SER A 148 -0.69 -1.64 -10.71
N TRP A 149 -0.41 -2.89 -10.38
CA TRP A 149 -1.30 -4.02 -10.56
C TRP A 149 -2.12 -4.19 -9.30
N LEU A 150 -3.42 -4.40 -9.44
CA LEU A 150 -4.28 -4.68 -8.29
C LEU A 150 -4.23 -6.16 -7.96
N PHE A 151 -3.82 -6.47 -6.74
CA PHE A 151 -3.93 -7.79 -6.14
C PHE A 151 -5.20 -7.90 -5.32
N ARG A 152 -5.89 -9.03 -5.47
CA ARG A 152 -6.93 -9.47 -4.55
C ARG A 152 -6.50 -10.75 -3.84
N ILE A 153 -6.57 -10.73 -2.51
CA ILE A 153 -6.30 -11.90 -1.67
C ILE A 153 -7.52 -12.27 -0.84
N LYS A 154 -7.72 -13.57 -0.62
CA LYS A 154 -8.80 -14.09 0.23
C LYS A 154 -8.24 -15.03 1.29
N ALA A 155 -8.63 -14.82 2.54
CA ALA A 155 -8.26 -15.71 3.64
C ALA A 155 -9.02 -17.04 3.51
N ILE A 156 -8.31 -18.14 3.33
CA ILE A 156 -8.91 -19.48 3.19
C ILE A 156 -8.86 -20.28 4.50
N GLU A 157 -8.04 -19.83 5.44
CA GLU A 157 -7.85 -20.43 6.76
C GLU A 157 -7.65 -19.36 7.85
N LYS A 158 -7.17 -19.78 9.03
CA LYS A 158 -6.84 -18.86 10.11
C LYS A 158 -5.68 -17.95 9.69
N ILE A 159 -5.93 -16.65 9.64
CA ILE A 159 -4.94 -15.63 9.28
C ILE A 159 -3.82 -15.60 10.33
N LYS A 160 -2.57 -15.63 9.86
CA LYS A 160 -1.34 -15.56 10.68
C LYS A 160 -0.44 -14.46 10.14
N PRO A 161 -0.63 -13.18 10.56
CA PRO A 161 0.18 -12.07 10.05
C PRO A 161 1.68 -12.33 10.21
N LYS A 162 2.49 -11.94 9.22
CA LYS A 162 3.95 -12.08 9.26
C LYS A 162 4.54 -11.34 10.46
N PHE A 163 4.12 -10.09 10.66
CA PHE A 163 4.45 -9.33 11.86
C PHE A 163 3.29 -9.32 12.84
N LYS A 164 3.55 -9.59 14.13
CA LYS A 164 2.45 -9.58 15.11
C LYS A 164 1.95 -8.15 15.32
N TRP A 165 0.66 -8.05 15.64
CA TRP A 165 -0.01 -6.76 15.84
C TRP A 165 0.65 -5.90 16.93
N ASN A 166 1.26 -6.52 17.95
CA ASN A 166 1.83 -5.83 19.10
C ASN A 166 3.33 -5.54 18.97
N GLU A 167 3.93 -5.82 17.82
CA GLU A 167 5.36 -5.61 17.56
C GLU A 167 5.57 -4.28 16.82
N LYS A 168 6.63 -3.54 17.19
CA LYS A 168 7.11 -2.42 16.36
C LYS A 168 7.95 -2.99 15.22
N ILE A 169 7.70 -2.54 14.00
CA ILE A 169 8.34 -3.04 12.78
C ILE A 169 9.35 -2.00 12.33
N LYS A 170 10.58 -2.43 12.03
CA LYS A 170 11.53 -1.58 11.31
C LYS A 170 11.19 -1.64 9.82
N ILE A 171 10.87 -0.48 9.25
CA ILE A 171 10.48 -0.34 7.85
C ILE A 171 11.60 0.38 7.12
N GLU A 172 12.04 -0.20 6.02
CA GLU A 172 12.85 0.47 5.02
C GLU A 172 11.91 1.24 4.11
N VAL A 173 12.15 2.53 3.96
CA VAL A 173 11.29 3.40 3.14
C VAL A 173 11.70 3.34 1.66
N LYS A 174 12.90 2.85 1.39
CA LYS A 174 13.51 2.76 0.07
C LYS A 174 14.45 1.55 -0.04
N ASP A 175 14.53 0.96 -1.22
CA ASP A 175 15.50 -0.05 -1.62
C ASP A 175 16.12 0.24 -3.01
N GLU A 176 16.75 -0.78 -3.60
CA GLU A 176 17.45 -0.68 -4.89
C GLU A 176 16.53 -0.57 -6.10
N ASP A 177 15.26 -1.00 -5.98
CA ASP A 177 14.28 -0.95 -7.07
C ASP A 177 13.58 0.43 -7.15
N ASP A 178 13.69 1.28 -6.12
CA ASP A 178 13.06 2.61 -6.09
C ASP A 178 13.68 3.57 -7.12
N ILE A 179 12.88 3.96 -8.11
CA ILE A 179 13.26 4.88 -9.19
C ILE A 179 12.65 6.27 -9.02
N THR A 180 11.55 6.42 -8.28
CA THR A 180 10.79 7.68 -8.16
C THR A 180 10.99 8.42 -6.85
N TYR A 181 11.48 7.76 -5.78
CA TYR A 181 11.64 8.40 -4.47
C TYR A 181 12.37 9.77 -4.55
N PRO A 182 11.79 10.84 -3.97
CA PRO A 182 12.33 12.21 -4.06
C PRO A 182 13.67 12.38 -3.30
N TYR A 183 14.51 13.31 -3.77
CA TYR A 183 15.82 13.64 -3.19
C TYR A 183 15.87 15.11 -2.77
#